data_AF-A0A8J8C8N6-F1
#
_entry.id   AF-A0A8J8C8N6-F1
#
_cell.length_a   1.000
_cell.length_b   1.000
_cell.length_c   1.000
_cell.angle_alpha   90.00
_cell.angle_beta   90.00
_cell.angle_gamma   90.00
#
_symmetry.space_group_name_H-M   'P 1'
#
loop_
_entity.id
_entity.type
_entity.pdbx_description
1 polymer ?
#
loop_
_entity_poly.entity_id
_entity_poly.type
_entity_poly.pdbx_seq_one_letter_code
_entity_poly.pdbx_strand_id
1 'polypeptide(L)'
;MENNPSLGPGLQPETHVSEEYRALEDAINAYFEATDLPDQDDLYRVLGDILAPELRERFKTAYDLERPADTPCIRRLITGEEECTCSETRSWVDQELEQIGERGEPPHAPPHADHPTLWLDSKGTAAVYSMHVYSGNVAPYYPSKTADSAGNPRNGWFDMTDWASHWGLDIRFSPISWFNPFTTVQVLLFPPGRY
;
A
#
# COMPACT_ATOMS: atom_id res chain seq x y z
N MET A 1 19.89 -36.24 -19.19
CA MET A 1 19.12 -35.61 -20.28
C MET A 1 17.97 -34.89 -19.61
N GLU A 2 18.11 -33.58 -19.45
CA GLU A 2 17.11 -32.74 -18.80
C GLU A 2 15.90 -32.57 -19.75
N ASN A 3 14.72 -32.94 -19.25
CA ASN A 3 13.46 -32.74 -19.95
C ASN A 3 13.08 -31.26 -19.80
N ASN A 4 13.34 -30.46 -20.83
CA ASN A 4 12.85 -29.09 -20.90
C ASN A 4 11.38 -29.13 -21.39
N PRO A 5 10.38 -28.73 -20.58
CA PRO A 5 8.99 -28.73 -21.02
C PRO A 5 8.80 -27.72 -22.16
N SER A 6 8.39 -28.23 -23.33
CA SER A 6 8.16 -27.43 -24.53
C SER A 6 7.01 -26.44 -24.28
N LEU A 7 7.34 -25.13 -24.29
CA LEU A 7 6.40 -24.02 -24.12
C LEU A 7 5.49 -23.77 -25.35
N GLY A 8 5.37 -24.74 -26.26
CA GLY A 8 4.58 -24.61 -27.48
C GLY A 8 5.34 -23.99 -28.66
N PRO A 9 4.81 -24.13 -29.89
CA PRO A 9 5.50 -23.74 -31.11
C PRO A 9 5.62 -22.21 -31.22
N GLY A 10 6.85 -21.69 -31.19
CA GLY A 10 7.18 -20.28 -31.44
C GLY A 10 7.58 -19.46 -30.22
N LEU A 11 7.39 -20.00 -29.01
CA LEU A 11 7.92 -19.39 -27.78
C LEU A 11 9.34 -19.94 -27.55
N GLN A 12 10.35 -19.20 -28.01
CA GLN A 12 11.69 -19.41 -27.48
C GLN A 12 11.78 -18.65 -26.15
N PRO A 13 12.17 -19.29 -25.03
CA PRO A 13 12.49 -18.54 -23.84
C PRO A 13 13.61 -17.57 -24.22
N GLU A 14 13.36 -16.27 -24.05
CA GLU A 14 14.40 -15.26 -24.27
C GLU A 14 15.57 -15.62 -23.36
N THR A 15 16.73 -15.92 -23.96
CA THR A 15 17.97 -16.22 -23.22
C THR A 15 18.63 -14.95 -22.68
N HIS A 16 17.88 -13.85 -22.59
CA HIS A 16 18.32 -12.63 -21.94
C HIS A 16 18.25 -12.84 -20.43
N VAL A 17 19.27 -13.51 -19.90
CA VAL A 17 19.49 -13.62 -18.46
C VAL A 17 19.99 -12.26 -17.99
N SER A 18 19.08 -11.32 -17.78
CA SER A 18 19.41 -10.01 -17.22
C SER A 18 20.00 -10.18 -15.82
N GLU A 19 20.74 -9.17 -15.34
CA GLU A 19 21.28 -9.22 -13.97
C GLU A 19 20.16 -9.38 -12.94
N GLU A 20 19.00 -8.75 -13.19
CA GLU A 20 17.80 -8.88 -12.37
C GLU A 20 17.21 -10.30 -12.39
N TYR A 21 17.21 -10.97 -13.54
CA TYR A 21 16.76 -12.36 -13.64
C TYR A 21 17.67 -13.30 -12.84
N ARG A 22 18.99 -13.12 -12.93
CA ARG A 22 19.95 -13.93 -12.13
C ARG A 22 19.78 -13.69 -10.64
N ALA A 23 19.63 -12.43 -10.23
CA ALA A 23 19.41 -12.08 -8.83
C ALA A 23 18.11 -12.70 -8.29
N LEU A 24 17.06 -12.76 -9.11
CA LEU A 24 15.82 -13.44 -8.76
C LEU A 24 16.01 -14.96 -8.64
N GLU A 25 16.69 -15.58 -9.61
CA GLU A 25 17.00 -17.02 -9.60
C GLU A 25 17.82 -17.42 -8.37
N ASP A 26 18.86 -16.66 -8.04
CA ASP A 26 19.69 -16.86 -6.85
C ASP A 26 18.86 -16.72 -5.55
N ALA A 27 17.99 -15.70 -5.47
CA ALA A 27 17.14 -15.48 -4.31
C ALA A 27 16.11 -16.61 -4.11
N ILE A 28 15.53 -17.10 -5.21
CA ILE A 28 14.60 -18.24 -5.20
C ILE A 28 15.32 -19.50 -4.73
N ASN A 29 16.51 -19.78 -5.27
CA ASN A 29 17.31 -20.95 -4.89
C ASN A 29 17.72 -20.91 -3.41
N ALA A 30 18.20 -19.76 -2.94
CA ALA A 30 18.55 -19.56 -1.53
C ALA A 30 17.34 -19.78 -0.59
N TYR A 31 16.14 -19.38 -1.03
CA TYR A 31 14.91 -19.64 -0.28
C TYR A 31 14.58 -21.13 -0.22
N PHE A 32 14.62 -21.84 -1.36
CA PHE A 32 14.38 -23.29 -1.42
C PHE A 32 15.37 -24.10 -0.59
N GLU A 33 16.63 -23.66 -0.49
CA GLU A 33 17.64 -24.32 0.36
C GLU A 33 17.38 -24.12 1.86
N ALA A 34 16.72 -23.02 2.25
CA ALA A 34 16.52 -22.63 3.63
C ALA A 34 15.21 -23.12 4.26
N THR A 35 14.26 -23.69 3.49
CA THR A 35 12.91 -24.02 3.96
C THR A 35 12.31 -25.23 3.24
N ASP A 36 11.66 -26.13 3.99
CA ASP A 36 10.78 -27.16 3.40
C ASP A 36 9.55 -26.48 2.80
N LEU A 37 9.29 -26.73 1.51
CA LEU A 37 8.30 -25.96 0.77
C LEU A 37 6.89 -26.06 1.35
N PRO A 38 6.21 -24.92 1.56
CA PRO A 38 4.82 -24.96 1.99
C PRO A 38 3.87 -25.17 0.78
N ASP A 39 2.55 -25.31 1.05
CA ASP A 39 1.52 -25.50 0.02
C ASP A 39 1.47 -24.35 -1.01
N GLN A 40 0.82 -24.55 -2.17
CA GLN A 40 0.85 -23.58 -3.30
C GLN A 40 0.48 -22.13 -2.94
N ASP A 41 -0.38 -21.91 -1.94
CA ASP A 41 -0.75 -20.56 -1.46
C ASP A 41 0.43 -19.80 -0.85
N ASP A 42 1.46 -20.51 -0.36
CA ASP A 42 2.67 -19.88 0.15
C ASP A 42 3.66 -19.50 -0.95
N LEU A 43 3.58 -20.05 -2.17
CA LEU A 43 4.52 -19.69 -3.23
C LEU A 43 4.40 -18.21 -3.64
N TYR A 44 3.18 -17.70 -3.79
CA TYR A 44 2.96 -16.28 -4.09
C TYR A 44 3.40 -15.38 -2.96
N ARG A 45 3.23 -15.82 -1.71
CA ARG A 45 3.71 -15.11 -0.52
C ARG A 45 5.24 -15.04 -0.52
N VAL A 46 5.90 -16.16 -0.78
CA VAL A 46 7.37 -16.24 -0.88
C VAL A 46 7.91 -15.35 -1.99
N LEU A 47 7.34 -15.44 -3.18
CA LEU A 47 7.72 -14.56 -4.29
C LEU A 47 7.48 -13.08 -3.94
N GLY A 48 6.38 -12.78 -3.26
CA GLY A 48 6.09 -11.45 -2.74
C GLY A 48 7.16 -10.97 -1.75
N ASP A 49 7.54 -11.81 -0.79
CA ASP A 49 8.56 -11.49 0.23
C ASP A 49 9.93 -11.22 -0.43
N ILE A 50 10.30 -12.00 -1.44
CA ILE A 50 11.55 -11.82 -2.21
C ILE A 50 11.52 -10.49 -2.99
N LEU A 51 10.39 -10.15 -3.62
CA LEU A 51 10.27 -8.96 -4.47
C LEU A 51 10.01 -7.67 -3.67
N ALA A 52 9.47 -7.75 -2.46
CA ALA A 52 9.04 -6.60 -1.67
C ALA A 52 10.13 -5.51 -1.48
N PRO A 53 11.41 -5.84 -1.16
CA PRO A 53 12.46 -4.83 -1.03
C PRO A 53 12.71 -4.06 -2.32
N GLU A 54 12.81 -4.76 -3.46
CA GLU A 54 13.03 -4.15 -4.78
C GLU A 54 11.82 -3.29 -5.20
N LEU A 55 10.61 -3.78 -4.99
CA LEU A 55 9.38 -3.03 -5.25
C LEU A 55 9.31 -1.75 -4.41
N ARG A 56 9.74 -1.82 -3.14
CA ARG A 56 9.79 -0.67 -2.23
C ARG A 56 10.80 0.36 -2.71
N GLU A 57 11.98 -0.04 -3.14
CA GLU A 57 12.99 0.88 -3.67
C GLU A 57 12.55 1.51 -5.00
N ARG A 58 11.98 0.73 -5.93
CA ARG A 58 11.38 1.28 -7.16
C ARG A 58 10.28 2.28 -6.86
N PHE A 59 9.43 1.99 -5.88
CA PHE A 59 8.40 2.90 -5.42
C PHE A 59 9.03 4.20 -4.89
N LYS A 60 10.04 4.12 -4.02
CA LYS A 60 10.74 5.31 -3.52
C LYS A 60 11.33 6.15 -4.64
N THR A 61 12.01 5.53 -5.59
CA THR A 61 12.58 6.22 -6.76
C THR A 61 11.51 6.88 -7.62
N ALA A 62 10.42 6.17 -7.93
CA ALA A 62 9.36 6.67 -8.80
C ALA A 62 8.63 7.90 -8.22
N TYR A 63 8.59 8.01 -6.89
CA TYR A 63 7.90 9.10 -6.18
C TYR A 63 8.86 10.08 -5.50
N ASP A 64 10.18 9.99 -5.73
CA ASP A 64 11.21 10.85 -5.10
C ASP A 64 11.09 10.88 -3.56
N LEU A 65 11.09 9.68 -2.96
CA LEU A 65 10.91 9.47 -1.52
C LEU A 65 12.21 9.01 -0.88
N GLU A 66 12.54 9.58 0.28
CA GLU A 66 13.75 9.24 1.01
C GLU A 66 13.47 8.14 2.04
N ARG A 67 12.54 8.40 2.97
CA ARG A 67 12.32 7.53 4.14
C ARG A 67 10.87 7.57 4.63
N PRO A 68 10.43 6.54 5.36
CA PRO A 68 9.18 6.63 6.11
C PRO A 68 9.31 7.59 7.29
N ALA A 69 8.19 8.18 7.69
CA ALA A 69 8.03 8.82 8.99
C ALA A 69 7.82 7.80 10.10
N ASP A 70 8.15 8.17 11.34
CA ASP A 70 7.97 7.31 12.53
C ASP A 70 6.48 7.03 12.82
N THR A 71 5.60 7.94 12.45
CA THR A 71 4.14 7.78 12.60
C THR A 71 3.42 8.13 11.29
N PRO A 72 2.61 7.21 10.74
CA PRO A 72 1.86 7.42 9.51
C PRO A 72 0.60 8.27 9.77
N CYS A 73 0.78 9.58 9.82
CA CYS A 73 -0.30 10.53 10.10
C CYS A 73 -0.71 11.31 8.84
N ILE A 74 -1.90 11.05 8.29
CA ILE A 74 -2.36 11.67 7.04
C ILE A 74 -2.58 13.18 7.19
N ARG A 75 -2.89 13.65 8.41
CA ARG A 75 -2.98 15.08 8.72
C ARG A 75 -1.74 15.83 8.29
N ARG A 76 -0.53 15.29 8.52
CA ARG A 76 0.73 15.94 8.11
C ARG A 76 0.80 16.18 6.61
N LEU A 77 0.25 15.26 5.82
CA LEU A 77 0.14 15.42 4.37
C LEU A 77 -0.87 16.51 3.98
N ILE A 78 -1.98 16.62 4.71
CA ILE A 78 -3.05 17.59 4.47
C ILE A 78 -2.65 19.01 4.91
N THR A 79 -2.00 19.14 6.06
CA THR A 79 -1.71 20.43 6.70
C THR A 79 -0.29 20.93 6.46
N GLY A 80 0.63 20.04 6.06
CA GLY A 80 2.07 20.33 6.00
C GLY A 80 2.75 20.35 7.38
N GLU A 81 2.07 19.92 8.44
CA GLU A 81 2.67 19.82 9.78
C GLU A 81 3.84 18.82 9.81
N GLU A 82 4.93 19.19 10.49
CA GLU A 82 6.14 18.37 10.56
C GLU A 82 6.00 17.18 11.53
N GLU A 83 5.18 17.30 12.57
CA GLU A 83 5.03 16.30 13.62
C GLU A 83 3.58 15.81 13.77
N CYS A 84 3.42 14.61 14.32
CA CYS A 84 2.10 14.04 14.59
C CYS A 84 1.69 14.32 16.05
N THR A 85 0.82 15.30 16.26
CA THR A 85 0.29 15.65 17.61
C THR A 85 -1.06 14.99 17.91
N CYS A 86 -1.54 14.08 17.07
CA CYS A 86 -2.89 13.51 17.16
C CYS A 86 -3.12 12.73 18.48
N SER A 87 -2.11 12.06 19.01
CA SER A 87 -2.22 11.34 20.30
C SER A 87 -2.36 12.27 21.51
N GLU A 88 -1.89 13.50 21.40
CA GLU A 88 -1.91 14.50 22.47
C GLU A 88 -3.16 15.37 22.42
N THR A 89 -3.70 15.57 21.22
CA THR A 89 -4.77 16.53 20.94
C THR A 89 -6.14 15.89 20.76
N ARG A 90 -6.24 14.55 20.65
CA ARG A 90 -7.50 13.87 20.36
C ARG A 90 -8.04 13.08 21.53
N SER A 91 -9.27 13.40 21.89
CA SER A 91 -10.08 12.60 22.79
C SER A 91 -10.64 11.36 22.06
N TRP A 92 -11.19 10.42 22.83
CA TRP A 92 -11.95 9.31 22.27
C TRP A 92 -13.16 9.78 21.42
N VAL A 93 -13.79 10.90 21.81
CA VAL A 93 -14.91 11.49 21.05
C VAL A 93 -14.43 11.97 19.68
N ASP A 94 -13.25 12.60 19.60
CA ASP A 94 -12.68 13.02 18.32
C ASP A 94 -12.44 11.83 17.38
N GLN A 95 -11.95 10.71 17.92
CA GLN A 95 -11.72 9.50 17.15
C GLN A 95 -13.02 8.86 16.65
N GLU A 96 -14.11 8.98 17.41
CA GLU A 96 -15.44 8.52 16.99
C GLU A 96 -15.99 9.41 15.86
N LEU A 97 -15.91 10.73 16.01
CA LEU A 97 -16.33 11.68 14.98
C LEU A 97 -15.55 11.52 13.66
N GLU A 98 -14.27 11.12 13.73
CA GLU A 98 -13.48 10.80 12.54
C GLU A 98 -13.95 9.54 11.81
N GLN A 99 -14.36 8.50 12.55
CA GLN A 99 -14.85 7.26 11.94
C GLN A 99 -16.15 7.50 11.16
N ILE A 100 -17.02 8.37 11.67
CA ILE A 100 -18.29 8.71 11.02
C ILE A 100 -18.20 9.92 10.07
N GLY A 101 -17.02 10.54 9.95
CA GLY A 101 -16.79 11.67 9.04
C GLY A 101 -17.45 12.99 9.47
N GLU A 102 -17.75 13.17 10.75
CA GLU A 102 -18.39 14.38 11.30
C GLU A 102 -17.38 15.36 11.92
N ARG A 103 -16.09 15.03 11.92
CA ARG A 103 -15.04 15.94 12.40
C ARG A 103 -14.61 16.90 11.29
N GLY A 104 -14.64 18.20 11.58
CA GLY A 104 -14.24 19.25 10.63
C GLY A 104 -12.73 19.47 10.49
N GLU A 105 -11.90 18.73 11.22
CA GLU A 105 -10.44 18.83 11.16
C GLU A 105 -9.81 17.62 10.47
N PRO A 106 -8.66 17.78 9.78
CA PRO A 106 -7.98 16.69 9.09
C PRO A 106 -7.72 15.49 10.03
N PRO A 107 -8.13 14.25 9.66
CA PRO A 107 -8.06 13.09 10.53
C PRO A 107 -6.64 12.51 10.61
N HIS A 108 -6.43 11.53 11.51
CA HIS A 108 -5.11 10.93 11.75
C HIS A 108 -4.81 9.86 10.71
N ALA A 109 -5.86 9.17 10.27
CA ALA A 109 -5.82 8.14 9.24
C ALA A 109 -6.99 8.31 8.25
N PRO A 110 -6.82 7.92 6.99
CA PRO A 110 -7.93 7.82 6.04
C PRO A 110 -8.84 6.61 6.36
N PRO A 111 -10.02 6.54 5.74
CA PRO A 111 -10.84 5.33 5.75
C PRO A 111 -10.06 4.12 5.25
N HIS A 112 -10.32 2.95 5.85
CA HIS A 112 -9.68 1.68 5.47
C HIS A 112 -8.14 1.70 5.51
N ALA A 113 -7.53 2.59 6.32
CA ALA A 113 -6.09 2.61 6.52
C ALA A 113 -5.61 1.24 7.03
N ASP A 114 -4.81 0.57 6.21
CA ASP A 114 -4.25 -0.75 6.48
C ASP A 114 -2.76 -0.74 6.12
N HIS A 115 -1.93 -1.20 7.05
CA HIS A 115 -0.46 -1.10 7.01
C HIS A 115 0.07 0.25 6.49
N PRO A 116 -0.39 1.40 7.01
CA PRO A 116 -0.09 2.68 6.40
C PRO A 116 1.38 3.09 6.60
N THR A 117 1.90 3.83 5.63
CA THR A 117 3.21 4.49 5.69
C THR A 117 3.07 5.92 5.18
N LEU A 118 3.47 6.90 6.00
CA LEU A 118 3.71 8.25 5.52
C LEU A 118 5.17 8.35 5.07
N TRP A 119 5.38 8.73 3.81
CA TRP A 119 6.70 8.89 3.21
C TRP A 119 7.12 10.35 3.18
N LEU A 120 8.39 10.57 3.49
CA LEU A 120 9.05 11.86 3.48
C LEU A 120 9.95 11.98 2.25
N ASP A 121 9.96 13.16 1.65
CA ASP A 121 10.94 13.51 0.63
C ASP A 121 12.32 13.83 1.24
N SER A 122 13.28 14.18 0.39
CA SER A 122 14.66 14.51 0.79
C SER A 122 14.79 15.71 1.73
N LYS A 123 13.71 16.47 1.96
CA LYS A 123 13.66 17.60 2.89
C LYS A 123 12.98 17.22 4.20
N GLY A 124 12.57 15.97 4.36
CA GLY A 124 11.78 15.52 5.50
C GLY A 124 10.31 15.95 5.44
N THR A 125 9.82 16.45 4.29
CA THR A 125 8.43 16.90 4.14
C THR A 125 7.53 15.73 3.75
N ALA A 126 6.33 15.67 4.34
CA ALA A 126 5.30 14.70 3.99
C ALA A 126 4.98 14.78 2.48
N ALA A 127 5.26 13.70 1.77
CA ALA A 127 5.21 13.66 0.31
C ALA A 127 4.10 12.75 -0.23
N VAL A 128 4.03 11.53 0.30
CA VAL A 128 3.06 10.51 -0.12
C VAL A 128 2.62 9.74 1.12
N TYR A 129 1.33 9.54 1.28
CA TYR A 129 0.80 8.56 2.22
C TYR A 129 0.39 7.32 1.43
N SER A 130 0.97 6.17 1.76
CA SER A 130 0.62 4.90 1.16
C SER A 130 -0.06 4.01 2.18
N MET A 131 -1.08 3.27 1.76
CA MET A 131 -1.68 2.19 2.53
C MET A 131 -1.82 0.95 1.66
N HIS A 132 -1.76 -0.22 2.28
CA HIS A 132 -1.72 -1.52 1.61
C HIS A 132 -2.94 -2.31 2.04
N VAL A 133 -3.97 -2.25 1.21
CA VAL A 133 -5.30 -2.77 1.54
C VAL A 133 -5.50 -4.14 0.92
N TYR A 134 -5.93 -5.10 1.72
CA TYR A 134 -6.45 -6.36 1.20
C TYR A 134 -7.81 -6.09 0.56
N SER A 135 -8.02 -6.56 -0.66
CA SER A 135 -9.27 -6.31 -1.41
C SER A 135 -10.51 -6.79 -0.65
N GLY A 136 -10.39 -7.87 0.12
CA GLY A 136 -11.45 -8.39 1.00
C GLY A 136 -11.81 -7.47 2.17
N ASN A 137 -10.88 -6.63 2.64
CA ASN A 137 -11.11 -5.69 3.76
C ASN A 137 -11.84 -4.41 3.32
N VAL A 138 -11.95 -4.18 2.01
CA VAL A 138 -12.59 -2.99 1.41
C VAL A 138 -13.98 -3.33 0.84
N ALA A 139 -14.31 -4.62 0.73
CA ALA A 139 -15.61 -5.10 0.26
C ALA A 139 -16.73 -4.86 1.30
N PRO A 140 -17.99 -4.68 0.87
CA PRO A 140 -19.13 -4.35 1.75
C PRO A 140 -19.58 -5.60 2.52
N TYR A 141 -18.80 -6.06 3.48
CA TYR A 141 -19.17 -7.18 4.32
C TYR A 141 -19.30 -6.70 5.77
N TYR A 142 -20.55 -6.71 6.24
CA TYR A 142 -21.05 -6.17 7.52
C TYR A 142 -21.28 -4.65 7.54
N PRO A 143 -22.20 -4.13 8.39
CA PRO A 143 -22.33 -2.70 8.62
C PRO A 143 -20.99 -2.21 9.17
N SER A 144 -20.16 -1.77 8.25
CA SER A 144 -18.83 -1.21 8.50
C SER A 144 -19.02 0.10 9.26
N LYS A 145 -17.96 0.53 9.94
CA LYS A 145 -17.77 1.88 10.52
C LYS A 145 -17.97 3.03 9.52
N THR A 146 -18.21 2.71 8.24
CA THR A 146 -18.45 3.62 7.14
C THR A 146 -19.88 3.57 6.58
N ALA A 147 -20.83 2.92 7.26
CA ALA A 147 -22.24 3.00 6.87
C ALA A 147 -22.66 4.48 6.71
N ASP A 148 -23.53 4.77 5.74
CA ASP A 148 -24.06 6.13 5.64
C ASP A 148 -24.91 6.47 6.89
N SER A 149 -25.25 7.75 7.06
CA SER A 149 -26.09 8.18 8.18
C SER A 149 -27.49 7.52 8.17
N ALA A 150 -27.88 6.87 7.06
CA ALA A 150 -29.11 6.09 6.93
C ALA A 150 -28.90 4.58 7.17
N GLY A 151 -27.68 4.14 7.51
CA GLY A 151 -27.33 2.75 7.79
C GLY A 151 -27.08 1.88 6.56
N ASN A 152 -26.99 2.46 5.36
CA ASN A 152 -26.72 1.70 4.15
C ASN A 152 -25.23 1.32 4.06
N PRO A 153 -24.92 0.11 3.57
CA PRO A 153 -23.55 -0.28 3.27
C PRO A 153 -22.95 0.67 2.24
N ARG A 154 -21.82 1.32 2.58
CA ARG A 154 -21.01 2.07 1.61
C ARG A 154 -19.98 1.15 0.96
N ASN A 155 -19.52 1.56 -0.22
CA ASN A 155 -18.44 0.89 -0.92
C ASN A 155 -17.12 1.55 -0.52
N GLY A 156 -16.27 0.82 0.20
CA GLY A 156 -15.02 1.35 0.75
C GLY A 156 -14.06 1.93 -0.30
N TRP A 157 -14.12 1.46 -1.55
CA TRP A 157 -13.33 2.03 -2.64
C TRP A 157 -13.77 3.45 -3.00
N PHE A 158 -15.08 3.68 -3.08
CA PHE A 158 -15.63 5.02 -3.32
C PHE A 158 -15.49 5.91 -2.08
N ASP A 159 -15.59 5.36 -0.87
CA ASP A 159 -15.36 6.11 0.36
C ASP A 159 -13.95 6.70 0.39
N MET A 160 -12.92 5.94 -0.02
CA MET A 160 -11.56 6.45 -0.12
C MET A 160 -11.40 7.58 -1.15
N THR A 161 -12.06 7.46 -2.32
CA THR A 161 -11.98 8.52 -3.35
C THR A 161 -12.68 9.79 -2.92
N ASP A 162 -13.87 9.68 -2.33
CA ASP A 162 -14.66 10.82 -1.87
C ASP A 162 -13.96 11.50 -0.69
N TRP A 163 -13.40 10.71 0.23
CA TRP A 163 -12.62 11.22 1.35
C TRP A 163 -11.35 11.95 0.87
N ALA A 164 -10.61 11.41 -0.11
CA ALA A 164 -9.43 12.07 -0.66
C ALA A 164 -9.80 13.42 -1.30
N SER A 165 -10.88 13.43 -2.09
CA SER A 165 -11.38 14.67 -2.70
C SER A 165 -11.83 15.69 -1.66
N HIS A 166 -12.46 15.27 -0.57
CA HIS A 166 -12.89 16.16 0.51
C HIS A 166 -11.70 16.90 1.16
N TRP A 167 -10.58 16.21 1.36
CA TRP A 167 -9.35 16.78 1.93
C TRP A 167 -8.41 17.40 0.89
N GLY A 168 -8.84 17.50 -0.37
CA GLY A 168 -8.05 18.11 -1.45
C GLY A 168 -6.80 17.30 -1.82
N LEU A 169 -6.84 15.99 -1.64
CA LEU A 169 -5.75 15.08 -1.99
C LEU A 169 -6.03 14.39 -3.34
N ASP A 170 -4.98 14.15 -4.10
CA ASP A 170 -5.03 13.23 -5.24
C ASP A 170 -4.89 11.79 -4.73
N ILE A 171 -5.59 10.87 -5.40
CA ILE A 171 -5.58 9.43 -5.07
C ILE A 171 -5.18 8.59 -6.28
N ARG A 172 -4.32 7.59 -6.07
CA ARG A 172 -3.96 6.59 -7.08
C ARG A 172 -4.01 5.19 -6.49
N PHE A 173 -4.53 4.26 -7.27
CA PHE A 173 -4.56 2.83 -6.94
C PHE A 173 -3.50 2.10 -7.77
N SER A 174 -2.55 1.45 -7.09
CA SER A 174 -1.58 0.54 -7.72
C SER A 174 -2.00 -0.90 -7.44
N PRO A 175 -2.22 -1.72 -8.49
CA PRO A 175 -2.59 -3.13 -8.31
C PRO A 175 -1.45 -3.96 -7.72
N ILE A 176 -0.21 -3.44 -7.76
CA ILE A 176 0.96 -4.07 -7.18
C ILE A 176 1.41 -3.20 -6.00
N SER A 177 1.34 -3.79 -4.81
CA SER A 177 1.87 -3.24 -3.58
C SER A 177 3.29 -3.75 -3.33
N TRP A 178 4.14 -2.90 -2.77
CA TRP A 178 5.46 -3.33 -2.27
C TRP A 178 5.37 -4.05 -0.92
N PHE A 179 4.27 -3.89 -0.18
CA PHE A 179 3.98 -4.64 1.04
C PHE A 179 3.07 -5.82 0.70
N ASN A 180 3.45 -7.05 1.07
CA ASN A 180 2.76 -8.27 0.69
C ASN A 180 2.28 -8.26 -0.78
N PRO A 181 3.21 -8.22 -1.75
CA PRO A 181 2.88 -8.18 -3.17
C PRO A 181 1.91 -9.29 -3.57
N PHE A 182 1.11 -9.03 -4.61
CA PHE A 182 0.07 -9.93 -5.15
C PHE A 182 -1.15 -10.18 -4.25
N THR A 183 -1.12 -9.75 -2.98
CA THR A 183 -2.25 -9.93 -2.03
C THR A 183 -2.90 -8.62 -1.61
N THR A 184 -2.18 -7.49 -1.73
CA THR A 184 -2.70 -6.17 -1.38
C THR A 184 -2.66 -5.22 -2.58
N VAL A 185 -3.63 -4.30 -2.59
CA VAL A 185 -3.65 -3.13 -3.46
C VAL A 185 -2.99 -1.99 -2.70
N GLN A 186 -2.08 -1.27 -3.34
CA GLN A 186 -1.49 -0.08 -2.74
C GLN A 186 -2.32 1.15 -3.12
N VAL A 187 -2.84 1.84 -2.13
CA VAL A 187 -3.52 3.14 -2.30
C VAL A 187 -2.55 4.24 -1.93
N LEU A 188 -2.43 5.22 -2.80
CA LEU A 188 -1.54 6.37 -2.66
C LEU A 188 -2.38 7.63 -2.54
N LEU A 189 -2.05 8.44 -1.55
CA LEU A 189 -2.60 9.77 -1.33
C LEU A 189 -1.45 10.77 -1.37
N PHE A 190 -1.61 11.86 -2.11
CA PHE A 190 -0.57 12.89 -2.24
C PHE A 190 -1.19 14.29 -2.42
N PRO A 191 -0.45 15.37 -2.10
CA PRO A 191 -0.91 16.72 -2.35
C PRO A 191 -1.17 16.96 -3.86
N PRO A 192 -2.11 17.85 -4.20
CA PRO A 192 -2.55 18.02 -5.57
C PRO A 192 -1.41 18.54 -6.47
N GLY A 193 -1.31 18.00 -7.69
CA GLY A 193 -0.35 18.45 -8.70
C GLY A 193 1.10 18.04 -8.46
N ARG A 194 1.35 17.07 -7.56
CA ARG A 194 2.68 16.51 -7.33
C ARG A 194 3.16 15.58 -8.46
N TYR A 195 2.24 14.90 -9.16
CA TYR A 195 2.54 13.92 -10.23
C TYR A 195 1.54 13.97 -11.38
#